data_AF-A0A834FMA4-F1
#
_entry.id   AF-A0A834FMA4-F1
#
_cell.length_a   1.000
_cell.length_b   1.000
_cell.length_c   1.000
_cell.angle_alpha   90.00
_cell.angle_beta   90.00
_cell.angle_gamma   90.00
#
_symmetry.space_group_name_H-M   'P 1'
#
loop_
_entity.id
_entity.type
_entity.pdbx_description
1 polymer ?
#
loop_
_entity_poly.entity_id
_entity_poly.type
_entity_poly.pdbx_seq_one_letter_code
_entity_poly.pdbx_strand_id
1 'polypeptide(L)'
;MELRLALRSWRVSLKAKAAVAFHHGRFSELYALLESFRFSSSSHWFLQQLWLRAHYIEAERQRGRPLGAVGKYRVRRKFPLPQTIWDGEETIYCFKEKSRSILKEWYRHTPYPSTREKRELAAATGLTATQVSNWFKNRRQRERATHVRSVPQ
;
A
#
# COMPACT_ATOMS: atom_id res chain seq x y z
N MET A 1 13.37 8.63 51.27
CA MET A 1 13.17 7.37 50.52
C MET A 1 11.81 7.36 49.78
N GLU A 2 11.51 8.37 48.96
CA GLU A 2 10.18 8.47 48.32
C GLU A 2 10.24 8.71 46.80
N LEU A 3 11.40 9.07 46.23
CA LEU A 3 11.55 9.22 44.77
C LEU A 3 11.69 7.89 44.01
N ARG A 4 11.84 6.76 44.72
CA ARG A 4 11.86 5.43 44.11
C ARG A 4 10.45 4.88 43.82
N LEU A 5 9.39 5.52 44.32
CA LEU A 5 8.01 5.23 43.91
C LEU A 5 7.67 5.87 42.55
N ALA A 6 8.50 6.78 42.02
CA ALA A 6 8.40 7.28 40.64
C ALA A 6 8.87 6.23 39.59
N LEU A 7 9.38 5.08 40.05
CA LEU A 7 9.57 3.85 39.26
C LEU A 7 8.26 3.03 39.13
N ARG A 8 7.10 3.60 39.48
CA ARG A 8 5.79 3.03 39.17
C ARG A 8 5.61 2.99 37.64
N SER A 9 5.90 1.82 37.06
CA SER A 9 5.80 1.46 35.64
C SER A 9 7.03 1.76 34.77
N TRP A 10 8.20 1.28 35.21
CA TRP A 10 9.39 1.11 34.38
C TRP A 10 9.10 0.20 33.17
N ARG A 11 8.78 0.84 32.04
CA ARG A 11 8.77 0.31 30.67
C ARG A 11 7.79 -0.84 30.40
N VAL A 12 6.49 -0.56 30.42
CA VAL A 12 5.58 -1.29 29.50
C VAL A 12 6.13 -1.04 28.09
N SER A 13 6.66 -2.09 27.46
CA SER A 13 7.23 -2.02 26.11
C SER A 13 6.26 -1.27 25.18
N LEU A 14 6.74 -0.26 24.45
CA LEU A 14 5.89 0.50 23.51
C LEU A 14 5.19 -0.44 22.52
N LYS A 15 5.83 -1.55 22.16
CA LYS A 15 5.24 -2.64 21.37
C LYS A 15 4.05 -3.29 22.08
N ALA A 16 4.15 -3.54 23.39
CA ALA A 16 3.05 -4.07 24.19
C ALA A 16 1.91 -3.06 24.31
N LYS A 17 2.21 -1.76 24.50
CA LYS A 17 1.19 -0.70 24.50
C LYS A 17 0.45 -0.63 23.16
N ALA A 18 1.18 -0.66 22.04
CA ALA A 18 0.60 -0.70 20.71
C ALA A 18 -0.29 -1.95 20.51
N ALA A 19 0.16 -3.12 20.94
CA ALA A 19 -0.63 -4.35 20.86
C ALA A 19 -1.93 -4.27 21.70
N VAL A 20 -1.86 -3.71 22.91
CA VAL A 20 -3.01 -3.50 23.79
C VAL A 20 -3.98 -2.48 23.18
N ALA A 21 -3.48 -1.36 22.65
CA ALA A 21 -4.30 -0.37 21.94
C ALA A 21 -5.04 -1.00 20.76
N PHE A 22 -4.36 -1.83 19.96
CA PHE A 22 -4.96 -2.57 18.87
C PHE A 22 -6.05 -3.53 19.33
N HIS A 23 -5.79 -4.35 20.37
CA HIS A 23 -6.73 -5.35 20.88
C HIS A 23 -8.04 -4.72 21.39
N HIS A 24 -7.94 -3.57 22.06
CA HIS A 24 -9.10 -2.82 22.52
C HIS A 24 -9.78 -1.97 21.44
N GLY A 25 -9.30 -2.00 20.18
CA GLY A 25 -9.84 -1.20 19.09
C GLY A 25 -9.59 0.31 19.22
N ARG A 26 -8.63 0.73 20.07
CA ARG A 26 -8.23 2.12 20.27
C ARG A 26 -7.22 2.52 19.19
N PHE A 27 -7.68 2.58 17.95
CA PHE A 27 -6.81 2.77 16.80
C PHE A 27 -6.13 4.13 16.75
N SER A 28 -6.79 5.21 17.19
CA SER A 28 -6.16 6.53 17.26
C SER A 28 -4.92 6.55 18.17
N GLU A 29 -4.97 5.85 19.32
CA GLU A 29 -3.83 5.71 20.22
C GLU A 29 -2.73 4.85 19.59
N LEU A 30 -3.10 3.76 18.92
CA LEU A 30 -2.16 2.94 18.15
C LEU A 30 -1.40 3.78 17.12
N TYR A 31 -2.11 4.59 16.31
CA TYR A 31 -1.49 5.42 15.28
C TYR A 31 -0.53 6.44 15.88
N ALA A 32 -0.97 7.16 16.93
CA ALA A 32 -0.12 8.12 17.63
C ALA A 32 1.16 7.47 18.19
N LEU A 33 1.06 6.28 18.79
CA LEU A 33 2.22 5.54 19.28
C LEU A 33 3.19 5.15 18.15
N LEU A 34 2.65 4.65 17.04
CA LEU A 34 3.45 4.20 15.91
C LEU A 34 4.12 5.36 15.18
N GLU A 35 3.48 6.52 15.06
CA GLU A 35 4.03 7.71 14.39
C GLU A 35 5.03 8.48 15.26
N SER A 36 4.89 8.43 16.59
CA SER A 36 5.69 9.27 17.50
C SER A 36 7.02 8.66 17.93
N PHE A 37 7.15 7.32 17.92
CA PHE A 37 8.33 6.64 18.49
C PHE A 37 9.02 5.76 17.47
N ARG A 38 10.35 5.80 17.42
CA ARG A 38 11.14 4.87 16.61
C ARG A 38 11.21 3.50 17.27
N PHE A 39 11.00 2.46 16.47
CA PHE A 39 11.09 1.07 16.90
C PHE A 39 12.29 0.36 16.29
N SER A 40 12.74 -0.71 16.94
CA SER A 40 13.78 -1.59 16.40
C SER A 40 13.28 -2.33 15.16
N SER A 41 14.16 -2.60 14.20
CA SER A 41 13.83 -3.33 12.97
C SER A 41 13.22 -4.71 13.25
N SER A 42 13.64 -5.37 14.34
CA SER A 42 13.06 -6.63 14.81
C SER A 42 11.56 -6.55 15.17
N SER A 43 11.06 -5.34 15.46
CA SER A 43 9.66 -5.10 15.78
C SER A 43 8.85 -4.59 14.59
N HIS A 44 9.49 -4.11 13.53
CA HIS A 44 8.84 -3.43 12.40
C HIS A 44 7.76 -4.29 11.76
N TRP A 45 8.07 -5.53 11.36
CA TRP A 45 7.10 -6.42 10.73
C TRP A 45 5.79 -6.53 11.54
N PHE A 46 5.89 -6.74 12.85
CA PHE A 46 4.73 -6.87 13.72
C PHE A 46 3.91 -5.57 13.81
N LEU A 47 4.59 -4.43 13.97
CA LEU A 47 3.93 -3.14 14.10
C LEU A 47 3.29 -2.68 12.78
N GLN A 48 3.92 -2.99 11.65
CA GLN A 48 3.35 -2.78 10.31
C GLN A 48 2.07 -3.62 10.13
N GLN A 49 2.02 -4.86 10.62
CA GLN A 49 0.79 -5.66 10.60
C GLN A 49 -0.32 -5.01 11.43
N LEU A 50 -0.02 -4.47 12.62
CA LEU A 50 -1.01 -3.78 13.44
C LEU A 50 -1.55 -2.53 12.73
N TRP A 51 -0.67 -1.70 12.16
CA TRP A 51 -1.03 -0.52 11.38
C TRP A 51 -1.99 -0.87 10.23
N LEU A 52 -1.59 -1.82 9.39
CA LEU A 52 -2.37 -2.22 8.22
C LEU A 52 -3.72 -2.82 8.62
N ARG A 53 -3.73 -3.70 9.62
CA ARG A 53 -4.96 -4.36 10.07
C ARG A 53 -5.92 -3.38 10.73
N ALA A 54 -5.43 -2.41 11.49
CA ALA A 54 -6.27 -1.38 12.10
C ALA A 54 -6.99 -0.55 11.02
N HIS A 55 -6.24 -0.04 10.04
CA HIS A 55 -6.85 0.69 8.92
C HIS A 55 -7.77 -0.16 8.06
N TYR A 56 -7.49 -1.46 7.88
CA TYR A 56 -8.42 -2.36 7.20
C TYR A 56 -9.73 -2.50 7.99
N ILE A 57 -9.66 -2.72 9.31
CA ILE A 57 -10.85 -2.85 10.16
C ILE A 57 -11.69 -1.58 10.11
N GLU A 58 -11.08 -0.39 10.21
CA GLU A 58 -11.81 0.88 10.13
C GLU A 58 -12.47 1.06 8.76
N ALA A 59 -11.76 0.77 7.67
CA ALA A 59 -12.30 0.87 6.33
C ALA A 59 -13.38 -0.18 6.03
N GLU A 60 -13.32 -1.38 6.64
CA GLU A 60 -14.38 -2.40 6.56
C GLU A 60 -15.62 -1.95 7.34
N ARG A 61 -15.44 -1.40 8.55
CA ARG A 61 -16.54 -0.83 9.36
C ARG A 61 -17.25 0.30 8.63
N GLN A 62 -16.50 1.23 8.03
CA GLN A 62 -17.07 2.34 7.27
C GLN A 62 -17.85 1.88 6.02
N ARG A 63 -17.44 0.77 5.39
CA ARG A 63 -18.07 0.27 4.16
C ARG A 63 -19.17 -0.75 4.41
N GLY A 64 -19.30 -1.27 5.62
CA GLY A 64 -20.22 -2.35 5.97
C GLY A 64 -19.95 -3.69 5.28
N ARG A 65 -18.76 -3.88 4.69
CA ARG A 65 -18.38 -5.13 4.00
C ARG A 65 -16.87 -5.38 3.99
N PRO A 66 -16.43 -6.66 3.90
CA PRO A 66 -15.02 -7.00 3.84
C PRO A 66 -14.26 -6.35 2.68
N LEU A 67 -12.99 -6.00 2.89
CA LEU A 67 -12.13 -5.45 1.85
C LEU A 67 -11.54 -6.55 0.98
N GLY A 68 -11.85 -6.48 -0.32
CA GLY A 68 -11.10 -7.21 -1.35
C GLY A 68 -9.70 -6.62 -1.58
N ALA A 69 -8.91 -7.28 -2.43
CA ALA A 69 -7.51 -6.90 -2.71
C ALA A 69 -7.34 -5.42 -3.14
N VAL A 70 -8.23 -4.92 -4.01
CA VAL A 70 -8.21 -3.52 -4.47
C VAL A 70 -8.54 -2.55 -3.34
N GLY A 71 -9.45 -2.94 -2.44
CA GLY A 71 -9.78 -2.14 -1.25
C GLY A 71 -8.57 -2.01 -0.34
N LYS A 72 -7.92 -3.13 -0.01
CA LYS A 72 -6.68 -3.14 0.79
C LYS A 72 -5.55 -2.35 0.14
N TYR A 73 -5.42 -2.39 -1.19
CA TYR A 73 -4.48 -1.55 -1.94
C TYR A 73 -4.77 -0.04 -1.76
N ARG A 74 -6.04 0.37 -1.89
CA ARG A 74 -6.43 1.78 -1.69
C ARG A 74 -6.14 2.27 -0.27
N VAL A 75 -6.39 1.42 0.74
CA VAL A 75 -6.08 1.74 2.14
C VAL A 75 -4.57 1.94 2.34
N ARG A 76 -3.73 1.01 1.87
CA ARG A 76 -2.26 1.14 1.93
C ARG A 76 -1.73 2.40 1.26
N ARG A 77 -2.36 2.82 0.16
CA ARG A 77 -2.02 4.06 -0.55
C ARG A 77 -2.46 5.32 0.19
N LYS A 78 -3.59 5.28 0.90
CA LYS A 78 -4.11 6.39 1.68
C LYS A 78 -3.36 6.57 3.00
N PHE A 79 -2.93 5.47 3.61
CA PHE A 79 -2.25 5.44 4.91
C PHE A 79 -0.94 4.66 4.78
N PRO A 80 0.11 5.28 4.21
CA PRO A 80 1.43 4.66 4.10
C PRO A 80 2.00 4.34 5.48
N LEU A 81 2.94 3.40 5.54
CA LEU A 81 3.61 3.05 6.79
C LEU A 81 4.48 4.22 7.26
N PRO A 82 4.43 4.61 8.54
CA PRO A 82 5.26 5.69 9.06
C PRO A 82 6.73 5.27 9.12
N GLN A 83 7.66 6.22 8.88
CA GLN A 83 9.12 5.99 8.85
C GLN A 83 9.70 5.49 10.18
N THR A 84 8.93 5.56 11.25
CA THR A 84 9.24 5.03 12.58
C THR A 84 9.20 3.50 12.67
N ILE A 85 8.46 2.85 11.76
CA ILE A 85 8.30 1.40 11.65
C ILE A 85 8.60 0.87 10.24
N TRP A 86 9.20 1.70 9.39
CA TRP A 86 9.52 1.41 8.00
C TRP A 86 10.87 2.05 7.64
N ASP A 87 11.74 1.28 7.01
CA ASP A 87 13.10 1.66 6.61
C ASP A 87 13.15 2.48 5.30
N GLY A 88 12.01 2.65 4.62
CA GLY A 88 11.91 3.51 3.45
C GLY A 88 12.10 2.79 2.12
N GLU A 89 12.22 1.46 2.11
CA GLU A 89 12.28 0.71 0.84
C GLU A 89 10.92 0.72 0.14
N GLU A 90 10.65 1.79 -0.61
CA GLU A 90 9.41 1.94 -1.35
C GLU A 90 9.26 0.79 -2.36
N THR A 91 8.18 0.00 -2.26
CA THR A 91 7.82 -0.91 -3.35
C THR A 91 7.30 -0.04 -4.51
N ILE A 92 8.23 0.46 -5.33
CA ILE A 92 7.91 1.29 -6.49
C ILE A 92 7.09 0.42 -7.46
N TYR A 93 5.77 0.54 -7.36
CA TYR A 93 4.81 -0.17 -8.20
C TYR A 93 4.70 0.43 -9.61
N CYS A 94 5.49 1.47 -9.89
CA CYS A 94 5.66 2.02 -11.22
C CYS A 94 6.77 1.24 -11.91
N PHE A 95 6.45 0.59 -13.04
CA PHE A 95 7.49 -0.01 -13.88
C PHE A 95 8.60 1.01 -14.15
N LYS A 96 9.85 0.54 -14.23
CA LYS A 96 11.00 1.38 -14.58
C LYS A 96 10.70 2.19 -15.84
N GLU A 97 11.23 3.41 -15.94
CA GLU A 97 10.93 4.32 -17.06
C GLU A 97 11.11 3.65 -18.43
N LYS A 98 12.20 2.88 -18.59
CA LYS A 98 12.47 2.07 -19.78
C LYS A 98 11.29 1.16 -20.16
N SER A 99 10.77 0.38 -19.21
CA SER A 99 9.63 -0.52 -19.42
C SER A 99 8.36 0.28 -19.79
N ARG A 100 8.14 1.45 -19.18
CA ARG A 100 6.99 2.31 -19.53
C ARG A 100 7.09 2.85 -20.96
N SER A 101 8.27 3.28 -21.38
CA SER A 101 8.49 3.83 -22.72
C SER A 101 8.22 2.78 -23.81
N ILE A 102 8.72 1.55 -23.62
CA ILE A 102 8.47 0.42 -24.54
C ILE A 102 6.95 0.16 -24.65
N LEU A 103 6.25 0.06 -23.52
CA LEU A 103 4.80 -0.20 -23.52
C LEU A 103 3.99 0.94 -24.18
N LYS A 104 4.36 2.21 -23.92
CA LYS A 104 3.72 3.37 -24.54
C LYS A 104 3.93 3.41 -26.04
N GLU A 105 5.15 3.13 -26.50
CA GLU A 105 5.47 3.13 -27.92
C GLU A 105 4.69 2.04 -28.63
N TRP A 106 4.71 0.81 -28.11
CA TRP A 106 3.92 -0.30 -28.66
C TRP A 106 2.43 0.02 -28.73
N TYR A 107 1.88 0.65 -27.69
CA TYR A 107 0.47 1.00 -27.63
C TYR A 107 0.03 1.96 -28.74
N ARG A 108 0.92 2.86 -29.19
CA ARG A 108 0.65 3.76 -30.32
C ARG A 108 0.44 2.98 -31.62
N HIS A 109 1.16 1.87 -31.80
CA HIS A 109 1.04 0.99 -32.95
C HIS A 109 -0.15 0.03 -32.84
N THR A 110 -0.27 -0.67 -31.70
CA THR A 110 -1.38 -1.62 -31.46
C THR A 110 -1.86 -1.61 -30.00
N PRO A 111 -3.08 -1.11 -29.74
CA PRO A 111 -3.67 -1.14 -28.39
C PRO A 111 -4.09 -2.52 -27.89
N TYR A 112 -4.10 -3.54 -28.76
CA TYR A 112 -4.60 -4.88 -28.48
C TYR A 112 -3.59 -5.96 -28.89
N PRO A 113 -2.46 -6.09 -28.17
CA PRO A 113 -1.48 -7.14 -28.47
C PRO A 113 -2.07 -8.53 -28.24
N SER A 114 -1.73 -9.46 -29.12
CA SER A 114 -1.99 -10.89 -29.03
C SER A 114 -1.24 -11.55 -27.86
N THR A 115 -1.57 -12.81 -27.56
CA THR A 115 -0.87 -13.58 -26.51
C THR A 115 0.63 -13.70 -26.78
N ARG A 116 1.04 -13.81 -28.06
CA ARG A 116 2.46 -13.90 -28.43
C ARG A 116 3.17 -12.57 -28.18
N GLU A 117 2.61 -11.47 -28.68
CA GLU A 117 3.18 -10.12 -28.52
C GLU A 117 3.24 -9.71 -27.05
N LYS A 118 2.27 -10.11 -26.22
CA LYS A 118 2.35 -9.90 -24.76
C LYS A 118 3.55 -10.61 -24.12
N ARG A 119 3.94 -11.79 -24.61
CA ARG A 119 5.13 -12.52 -24.12
C ARG A 119 6.41 -11.83 -24.58
N GLU A 120 6.45 -11.36 -25.82
CA GLU A 120 7.58 -10.59 -26.36
C GLU A 120 7.78 -9.28 -25.56
N LEU A 121 6.69 -8.55 -25.30
CA LEU A 121 6.70 -7.35 -24.47
C LEU A 121 7.12 -7.64 -23.03
N ALA A 122 6.67 -8.75 -22.45
CA ALA A 122 7.09 -9.19 -21.12
C ALA A 122 8.61 -9.39 -21.06
N ALA A 123 9.17 -10.10 -22.04
CA ALA A 123 10.61 -10.31 -22.16
C ALA A 123 11.38 -8.98 -22.34
N ALA A 124 10.91 -8.10 -23.24
CA ALA A 124 11.55 -6.82 -23.51
C ALA A 124 11.53 -5.83 -22.33
N THR A 125 10.49 -5.91 -21.48
CA THR A 125 10.27 -4.97 -20.38
C THR A 125 10.69 -5.49 -19.01
N GLY A 126 11.03 -6.79 -18.90
CA GLY A 126 11.27 -7.46 -17.62
C GLY A 126 10.03 -7.61 -16.76
N LEU A 127 8.83 -7.51 -17.37
CA LEU A 127 7.55 -7.64 -16.69
C LEU A 127 6.96 -9.03 -16.90
N THR A 128 5.99 -9.42 -16.08
CA THR A 128 5.21 -10.64 -16.35
C THR A 128 4.17 -10.38 -17.44
N ALA A 129 3.78 -11.42 -18.18
CA ALA A 129 2.73 -11.31 -19.18
C ALA A 129 1.40 -10.77 -18.58
N THR A 130 1.12 -11.09 -17.33
CA THR A 130 -0.04 -10.54 -16.58
C THR A 130 0.09 -9.04 -16.34
N GLN A 131 1.28 -8.56 -15.96
CA GLN A 131 1.54 -7.12 -15.78
C GLN A 131 1.38 -6.35 -17.10
N VAL A 132 1.90 -6.89 -18.20
CA VAL A 132 1.71 -6.33 -19.55
C VAL A 132 0.22 -6.31 -19.91
N SER A 133 -0.48 -7.43 -19.76
CA SER A 133 -1.92 -7.53 -20.05
C SER A 133 -2.74 -6.50 -19.25
N ASN A 134 -2.45 -6.36 -17.95
CA ASN A 134 -3.08 -5.38 -17.08
C ASN A 134 -2.76 -3.94 -17.47
N TRP A 135 -1.53 -3.66 -17.91
CA TRP A 135 -1.14 -2.33 -18.36
C TRP A 135 -1.95 -1.89 -19.58
N PHE A 136 -2.06 -2.73 -20.61
CA PHE A 136 -2.85 -2.44 -21.82
C PHE A 136 -4.33 -2.28 -21.50
N LYS A 137 -4.90 -3.17 -20.67
CA LYS A 137 -6.28 -3.06 -20.18
C LYS A 137 -6.52 -1.71 -19.48
N ASN A 138 -5.66 -1.36 -18.52
CA ASN A 138 -5.80 -0.13 -17.73
C ASN A 138 -5.58 1.13 -18.59
N ARG A 139 -4.70 1.08 -19.61
CA ARG A 139 -4.49 2.18 -20.55
C ARG A 139 -5.74 2.48 -21.37
N ARG A 140 -6.36 1.46 -21.98
CA ARG A 140 -7.63 1.59 -22.71
C ARG A 140 -8.76 2.12 -21.83
N GLN A 141 -8.86 1.65 -20.58
CA GLN A 141 -9.86 2.14 -19.63
C GLN A 141 -9.69 3.63 -19.32
N ARG A 142 -8.45 4.10 -19.15
CA ARG A 142 -8.16 5.53 -18.93
C ARG A 142 -8.53 6.38 -20.15
N GLU A 143 -8.22 5.92 -21.36
CA GLU A 143 -8.55 6.66 -22.59
C GLU A 143 -10.05 6.77 -22.81
N ARG A 144 -10.82 5.71 -22.54
CA ARG A 144 -12.29 5.78 -22.56
C ARG A 144 -12.82 6.76 -21.50
N ALA A 145 -12.29 6.71 -20.29
CA ALA A 145 -12.70 7.60 -19.21
C ALA A 145 -12.37 9.08 -19.50
N THR A 146 -11.27 9.37 -20.20
CA THR A 146 -10.96 10.73 -20.66
C THR A 146 -11.91 11.17 -21.78
N HIS A 147 -12.26 10.28 -22.71
CA HIS A 147 -13.14 10.60 -23.84
C HIS A 147 -14.59 10.87 -23.39
N VAL A 148 -15.09 10.14 -22.40
CA VAL A 148 -16.42 10.35 -21.81
C VAL A 148 -16.53 11.70 -21.07
N ARG A 149 -15.44 12.21 -20.50
CA ARG A 149 -15.43 13.48 -19.76
C ARG A 149 -15.31 14.72 -20.65
N SER A 150 -14.95 14.54 -21.93
CA SER A 150 -14.77 15.61 -22.91
C SER A 150 -16.00 15.84 -23.81
N VAL A 151 -17.08 15.06 -23.65
CA VAL A 151 -18.34 15.32 -24.36
C VAL A 151 -19.17 16.30 -23.51
N PRO A 152 -19.38 17.55 -23.95
CA PRO A 152 -20.32 18.45 -23.29
C PRO A 152 -21.74 17.89 -23.46
N GLN A 153 -22.54 17.94 -22.40
CA GLN A 153 -24.00 17.83 -22.50
C GLN A 153 -24.57 19.07 -23.20
#